data_AF-A0A941VUS3-F1
#
_entry.id   AF-A0A941VUS3-F1
#
_cell.length_a   1.000
_cell.length_b   1.000
_cell.length_c   1.000
_cell.angle_alpha   90.00
_cell.angle_beta   90.00
_cell.angle_gamma   90.00
#
_symmetry.space_group_name_H-M   'P 1'
#
loop_
_entity.id
_entity.type
_entity.pdbx_description
1 polymer ?
#
loop_
_entity_poly.entity_id
_entity_poly.type
_entity_poly.pdbx_seq_one_letter_code
_entity_poly.pdbx_strand_id
1 'polypeptide(L)'
;MVPTALAPLPALLKDLRSLHDLRELVAAVGHTPALAWLPADGWVERDGPRRAAVIGRRGAFEWLGFETTGAPGALAERLARRLERGARLAGILVLSPRSRLLALSVSLPPRPLLLVDLACPSPLSLACLERLAGPEEQGELATAALVARALDGEATGRRFFAAFRGTLQRATESLPAGMPVPDRHAAALLQLTRVLFLYFVQAKGWLDGRPAFLREELDRVLAGGRDPHRDLLQPLFFGTLNQPAERRGRAALSFGRVPFLNGGLFEPHTLERRWRVALPAPFWLSAFDDLFERFHFTPREGERDRIAPDMLGRVFEGVMDLDERSGSGTFYTPAPLVRALVRATLAAQVAVRLGCPEAEAERRLDEPDPAMVALLDQVTVLDPACGSGAFLLGALDLLSASRAEPPLALRQRILARNLFGVDRNPAAVRLSELRLWLALIASDRAEDPAEVAPLPNLD
;
A
#
# COMPACT_ATOMS: atom_id res chain seq x y z
N MET A 1 -41.51 -13.63 -7.02
CA MET A 1 -41.11 -12.90 -5.80
C MET A 1 -40.00 -11.95 -6.19
N VAL A 2 -40.21 -10.65 -5.99
CA VAL A 2 -39.17 -9.62 -6.17
C VAL A 2 -38.05 -9.90 -5.16
N PRO A 3 -36.75 -9.89 -5.53
CA PRO A 3 -35.69 -10.09 -4.55
C PRO A 3 -35.71 -8.90 -3.59
N THR A 4 -35.92 -9.18 -2.31
CA THR A 4 -35.72 -8.21 -1.23
C THR A 4 -34.33 -7.60 -1.40
N ALA A 5 -34.24 -6.27 -1.42
CA ALA A 5 -32.95 -5.58 -1.50
C ALA A 5 -32.05 -6.09 -0.36
N LEU A 6 -30.99 -6.82 -0.71
CA LEU A 6 -30.01 -7.30 0.26
C LEU A 6 -29.42 -6.09 0.99
N ALA A 7 -29.32 -6.19 2.32
CA ALA A 7 -28.69 -5.15 3.13
C ALA A 7 -27.25 -4.92 2.64
N PRO A 8 -26.73 -3.68 2.70
CA PRO A 8 -25.36 -3.41 2.30
C PRO A 8 -24.38 -4.25 3.13
N LEU A 9 -23.39 -4.87 2.48
CA LEU A 9 -22.38 -5.77 3.07
C LEU A 9 -21.82 -5.30 4.43
N PRO A 10 -21.49 -4.01 4.66
CA PRO A 10 -21.01 -3.54 5.96
C PRO A 10 -22.00 -3.73 7.12
N ALA A 11 -23.30 -3.58 6.88
CA ALA A 11 -24.33 -3.78 7.89
C ALA A 11 -24.45 -5.28 8.21
N LEU A 12 -24.49 -6.11 7.17
CA LEU A 12 -24.59 -7.56 7.30
C LEU A 12 -23.41 -8.16 8.09
N LEU A 13 -22.17 -7.72 7.80
CA LEU A 13 -20.99 -8.17 8.55
C LEU A 13 -21.07 -7.80 10.04
N LYS A 14 -21.61 -6.62 10.37
CA LYS A 14 -21.79 -6.19 11.76
C LYS A 14 -22.77 -7.05 12.53
N ASP A 15 -23.68 -7.73 11.85
CA ASP A 15 -24.74 -8.55 12.45
C ASP A 15 -24.38 -10.04 12.55
N LEU A 16 -23.29 -10.48 11.90
CA LEU A 16 -22.81 -11.87 12.02
C LEU A 16 -22.43 -12.23 13.47
N ARG A 17 -23.12 -13.23 14.04
CA ARG A 17 -22.86 -13.77 15.40
C ARG A 17 -22.63 -15.28 15.41
N SER A 18 -23.12 -15.99 14.39
CA SER A 18 -23.14 -17.45 14.31
C SER A 18 -22.97 -17.98 12.88
N LEU A 19 -22.78 -19.30 12.73
CA LEU A 19 -22.80 -19.95 11.42
C LEU A 19 -24.12 -19.79 10.66
N HIS A 20 -25.24 -19.56 11.36
CA HIS A 20 -26.52 -19.32 10.71
C HIS A 20 -26.48 -18.02 9.90
N ASP A 21 -25.89 -16.98 10.45
CA ASP A 21 -25.85 -15.65 9.85
C ASP A 21 -24.92 -15.62 8.63
N LEU A 22 -23.91 -16.49 8.57
CA LEU A 22 -23.00 -16.59 7.41
C LEU A 22 -23.72 -16.94 6.11
N ARG A 23 -24.92 -17.53 6.17
CA ARG A 23 -25.76 -17.78 5.00
C ARG A 23 -26.11 -16.48 4.27
N GLU A 24 -26.41 -15.44 5.03
CA GLU A 24 -26.77 -14.13 4.48
C GLU A 24 -25.57 -13.51 3.77
N LEU A 25 -24.37 -13.70 4.32
CA LEU A 25 -23.12 -13.26 3.67
C LEU A 25 -22.92 -13.96 2.34
N VAL A 26 -23.07 -15.30 2.31
CA VAL A 26 -22.90 -16.10 1.10
C VAL A 26 -23.95 -15.75 0.04
N ALA A 27 -25.19 -15.46 0.46
CA ALA A 27 -26.25 -14.94 -0.41
C ALA A 27 -25.92 -13.55 -0.97
N ALA A 28 -25.43 -12.64 -0.11
CA ALA A 28 -25.07 -11.27 -0.51
C ALA A 28 -23.95 -11.23 -1.55
N VAL A 29 -23.06 -12.23 -1.55
CA VAL A 29 -22.00 -12.34 -2.55
C VAL A 29 -22.37 -13.22 -3.75
N GLY A 30 -23.66 -13.49 -3.98
CA GLY A 30 -24.14 -14.14 -5.21
C GLY A 30 -24.00 -15.67 -5.24
N HIS A 31 -23.92 -16.33 -4.09
CA HIS A 31 -23.93 -17.80 -3.98
C HIS A 31 -25.24 -18.25 -3.31
N THR A 32 -25.68 -19.48 -3.56
CA THR A 32 -26.92 -20.01 -3.00
C THR A 32 -26.73 -20.36 -1.51
N PRO A 33 -27.46 -19.75 -0.56
CA PRO A 33 -27.32 -20.08 0.85
C PRO A 33 -27.78 -21.51 1.15
N ALA A 34 -27.10 -22.19 2.06
CA ALA A 34 -27.42 -23.54 2.50
C ALA A 34 -27.20 -23.67 4.01
N LEU A 35 -27.80 -24.66 4.66
CA LEU A 35 -27.42 -25.02 6.03
C LEU A 35 -27.52 -26.53 6.21
N ALA A 36 -26.39 -27.20 6.08
CA ALA A 36 -26.28 -28.62 6.39
C ALA A 36 -25.17 -28.81 7.41
N TRP A 37 -25.54 -29.19 8.64
CA TRP A 37 -24.58 -29.45 9.72
C TRP A 37 -23.68 -30.62 9.34
N LEU A 38 -22.37 -30.43 9.53
CA LEU A 38 -21.39 -31.49 9.29
C LEU A 38 -21.15 -32.28 10.59
N PRO A 39 -20.97 -33.60 10.50
CA PRO A 39 -20.73 -34.44 11.67
C PRO A 39 -19.43 -34.01 12.38
N ALA A 40 -19.46 -33.99 13.71
CA ALA A 40 -18.35 -33.54 14.54
C ALA A 40 -17.09 -34.40 14.32
N ASP A 41 -17.28 -35.71 14.16
CA ASP A 41 -16.24 -36.74 14.16
C ASP A 41 -15.17 -36.57 13.07
N GLY A 42 -15.49 -35.85 11.98
CA GLY A 42 -14.54 -35.54 10.90
C GLY A 42 -13.59 -34.39 11.22
N TRP A 43 -13.85 -33.59 12.26
CA TRP A 43 -13.18 -32.30 12.51
C TRP A 43 -12.71 -32.10 13.96
N VAL A 44 -12.96 -33.06 14.86
CA VAL A 44 -12.54 -32.98 16.27
C VAL A 44 -11.03 -33.12 16.39
N GLU A 45 -10.36 -32.01 16.71
CA GLU A 45 -8.94 -31.96 17.08
C GLU A 45 -8.80 -31.06 18.34
N ARG A 46 -7.72 -31.23 19.11
CA ARG A 46 -7.36 -30.32 20.20
C ARG A 46 -7.03 -28.97 19.54
N ASP A 47 -7.92 -27.98 19.66
CA ASP A 47 -7.96 -26.69 18.92
C ASP A 47 -8.65 -26.71 17.53
N GLY A 48 -9.54 -27.68 17.30
CA GLY A 48 -10.42 -27.77 16.13
C GLY A 48 -11.66 -26.86 16.18
N PRO A 49 -12.47 -26.85 15.11
CA PRO A 49 -13.73 -26.12 15.08
C PRO A 49 -14.73 -26.69 16.09
N ARG A 50 -15.50 -25.82 16.76
CA ARG A 50 -16.59 -26.23 17.67
C ARG A 50 -17.82 -26.71 16.94
N ARG A 51 -18.09 -26.12 15.77
CA ARG A 51 -19.21 -26.42 14.90
C ARG A 51 -18.76 -26.27 13.45
N ALA A 52 -19.35 -27.09 12.57
CA ALA A 52 -19.09 -27.06 11.15
C ALA A 52 -20.39 -27.25 10.38
N ALA A 53 -20.58 -26.52 9.28
CA ALA A 53 -21.74 -26.65 8.41
C ALA A 53 -21.41 -26.27 6.97
N VAL A 54 -22.12 -26.82 6.00
CA VAL A 54 -22.22 -26.23 4.66
C VAL A 54 -23.17 -25.04 4.75
N ILE A 55 -22.65 -23.84 4.46
CA ILE A 55 -23.36 -22.56 4.62
C ILE A 55 -23.80 -21.94 3.29
N GLY A 56 -23.31 -22.48 2.18
CA GLY A 56 -23.82 -22.15 0.85
C GLY A 56 -23.08 -22.88 -0.26
N ARG A 57 -23.54 -22.67 -1.49
CA ARG A 57 -23.10 -23.40 -2.68
C ARG A 57 -23.12 -22.53 -3.92
N ARG A 58 -22.30 -22.89 -4.91
CA ARG A 58 -22.35 -22.37 -6.27
C ARG A 58 -22.05 -23.49 -7.24
N GLY A 59 -23.10 -23.97 -7.92
CA GLY A 59 -23.04 -25.26 -8.60
C GLY A 59 -22.65 -26.36 -7.61
N ALA A 60 -21.59 -27.09 -7.91
CA ALA A 60 -21.06 -28.15 -7.04
C ALA A 60 -20.02 -27.65 -6.01
N PHE A 61 -19.55 -26.40 -6.12
CA PHE A 61 -18.63 -25.80 -5.15
C PHE A 61 -19.36 -25.46 -3.84
N GLU A 62 -18.81 -25.88 -2.70
CA GLU A 62 -19.40 -25.67 -1.38
C GLU A 62 -18.62 -24.65 -0.54
N TRP A 63 -19.35 -23.81 0.19
CA TRP A 63 -18.83 -22.99 1.28
C TRP A 63 -19.01 -23.72 2.61
N LEU A 64 -17.89 -23.97 3.29
CA LEU A 64 -17.84 -24.63 4.60
C LEU A 64 -17.62 -23.58 5.69
N GLY A 65 -18.58 -23.46 6.60
CA GLY A 65 -18.55 -22.58 7.76
C GLY A 65 -18.08 -23.30 9.01
N PHE A 66 -17.21 -22.66 9.79
CA PHE A 66 -16.65 -23.20 11.03
C PHE A 66 -16.68 -22.15 12.15
N GLU A 67 -17.05 -22.55 13.36
CA GLU A 67 -16.96 -21.70 14.55
C GLU A 67 -15.74 -22.08 15.39
N THR A 68 -14.98 -21.10 15.88
CA THR A 68 -13.81 -21.33 16.74
C THR A 68 -13.71 -20.35 17.91
N THR A 69 -13.14 -20.83 19.01
CA THR A 69 -12.70 -19.99 20.13
C THR A 69 -11.23 -19.59 20.06
N GLY A 70 -10.46 -20.18 19.12
CA GLY A 70 -9.05 -19.85 18.88
C GLY A 70 -8.86 -18.83 17.76
N ALA A 71 -7.67 -18.82 17.15
CA ALA A 71 -7.35 -17.94 16.03
C ALA A 71 -8.01 -18.41 14.72
N PRO A 72 -8.99 -17.67 14.15
CA PRO A 72 -9.74 -18.12 12.98
C PRO A 72 -8.87 -18.25 11.73
N GLY A 73 -7.87 -17.38 11.55
CA GLY A 73 -6.95 -17.44 10.41
C GLY A 73 -6.11 -18.72 10.38
N ALA A 74 -5.49 -19.08 11.51
CA ALA A 74 -4.70 -20.29 11.62
C ALA A 74 -5.54 -21.56 11.39
N LEU A 75 -6.80 -21.56 11.84
CA LEU A 75 -7.72 -22.67 11.57
C LEU A 75 -8.11 -22.73 10.08
N ALA A 76 -8.44 -21.59 9.46
CA ALA A 76 -8.77 -21.53 8.03
C ALA A 76 -7.64 -22.09 7.15
N GLU A 77 -6.39 -21.72 7.42
CA GLU A 77 -5.23 -22.24 6.68
C GLU A 77 -5.01 -23.75 6.87
N ARG A 78 -5.23 -24.26 8.09
CA ARG A 78 -5.14 -25.71 8.36
C ARG A 78 -6.22 -26.47 7.60
N LEU A 79 -7.45 -25.96 7.61
CA LEU A 79 -8.59 -26.54 6.90
C LEU A 79 -8.38 -26.52 5.38
N ALA A 80 -7.89 -25.40 4.83
CA ALA A 80 -7.58 -25.26 3.40
C ALA A 80 -6.53 -26.30 2.96
N ARG A 81 -5.45 -26.43 3.74
CA ARG A 81 -4.42 -27.46 3.53
C ARG A 81 -4.95 -28.89 3.61
N ARG A 82 -5.85 -29.17 4.55
CA ARG A 82 -6.43 -30.50 4.77
C ARG A 82 -7.37 -30.90 3.63
N LEU A 83 -8.24 -29.98 3.21
CA LEU A 83 -9.19 -30.20 2.13
C LEU A 83 -8.49 -30.37 0.78
N GLU A 84 -7.45 -29.57 0.51
CA GLU A 84 -6.60 -29.72 -0.68
C GLU A 84 -5.93 -31.11 -0.73
N ARG A 85 -5.36 -31.58 0.39
CA ARG A 85 -4.79 -32.94 0.48
C ARG A 85 -5.82 -34.04 0.22
N GLY A 86 -7.09 -33.77 0.54
CA GLY A 86 -8.21 -34.65 0.23
C GLY A 86 -8.82 -34.45 -1.16
N ALA A 87 -8.19 -33.65 -2.03
CA ALA A 87 -8.67 -33.30 -3.37
C ALA A 87 -10.09 -32.72 -3.40
N ARG A 88 -10.50 -32.04 -2.32
CA ARG A 88 -11.83 -31.39 -2.22
C ARG A 88 -11.68 -29.89 -2.36
N LEU A 89 -12.27 -29.33 -3.42
CA LEU A 89 -12.37 -27.89 -3.64
C LEU A 89 -13.54 -27.31 -2.84
N ALA A 90 -13.26 -26.36 -1.97
CA ALA A 90 -14.26 -25.71 -1.13
C ALA A 90 -13.78 -24.34 -0.65
N GLY A 91 -14.74 -23.43 -0.47
CA GLY A 91 -14.54 -22.18 0.22
C GLY A 91 -14.64 -22.41 1.73
N ILE A 92 -13.85 -21.68 2.51
CA ILE A 92 -13.74 -21.87 3.95
C ILE A 92 -14.05 -20.54 4.63
N LEU A 93 -15.04 -20.53 5.51
CA LEU A 93 -15.39 -19.40 6.38
C LEU A 93 -15.20 -19.84 7.83
N VAL A 94 -14.32 -19.17 8.57
CA VAL A 94 -14.08 -19.45 10.00
C VAL A 94 -14.46 -18.24 10.83
N LEU A 95 -15.55 -18.35 11.58
CA LEU A 95 -16.06 -17.32 12.47
C LEU A 95 -15.51 -17.52 13.88
N SER A 96 -15.04 -16.43 14.49
CA SER A 96 -14.79 -16.36 15.93
C SER A 96 -15.74 -15.34 16.57
N PRO A 97 -16.85 -15.80 17.19
CA PRO A 97 -17.81 -14.90 17.83
C PRO A 97 -17.19 -14.05 18.94
N ARG A 98 -16.19 -14.59 19.66
CA ARG A 98 -15.51 -13.92 20.76
C ARG A 98 -14.62 -12.77 20.30
N SER A 99 -13.82 -12.99 19.26
CA SER A 99 -12.91 -11.96 18.73
C SER A 99 -13.54 -11.08 17.65
N ARG A 100 -14.79 -11.37 17.26
CA ARG A 100 -15.51 -10.66 16.17
C ARG A 100 -14.71 -10.68 14.85
N LEU A 101 -14.00 -11.78 14.59
CA LEU A 101 -13.22 -11.97 13.37
C LEU A 101 -13.83 -13.08 12.50
N LEU A 102 -13.81 -12.87 11.19
CA LEU A 102 -14.15 -13.85 10.17
C LEU A 102 -12.93 -14.07 9.26
N ALA A 103 -12.48 -15.31 9.14
CA ALA A 103 -11.44 -15.70 8.19
C ALA A 103 -12.05 -16.36 6.95
N LEU A 104 -11.58 -16.00 5.77
CA LEU A 104 -11.97 -16.59 4.50
C LEU A 104 -10.75 -17.18 3.78
N SER A 105 -10.90 -18.37 3.23
CA SER A 105 -9.90 -19.02 2.39
C SER A 105 -10.55 -19.98 1.39
N VAL A 106 -9.74 -20.66 0.59
CA VAL A 106 -10.15 -21.66 -0.39
C VAL A 106 -9.12 -22.78 -0.44
N SER A 107 -9.58 -24.03 -0.63
CA SER A 107 -8.71 -25.20 -0.77
C SER A 107 -8.14 -25.37 -2.19
N LEU A 108 -7.60 -24.28 -2.75
CA LEU A 108 -6.89 -24.26 -4.03
C LEU A 108 -5.58 -23.49 -3.86
N PRO A 109 -4.43 -23.98 -4.34
CA PRO A 109 -3.19 -23.20 -4.38
C PRO A 109 -3.21 -22.07 -5.43
N PRO A 110 -2.65 -20.87 -5.12
CA PRO A 110 -2.23 -20.42 -3.80
C PRO A 110 -3.47 -20.25 -2.88
N ARG A 111 -3.31 -20.53 -1.57
CA ARG A 111 -4.38 -20.49 -0.56
C ARG A 111 -4.41 -19.13 0.16
N PRO A 112 -4.95 -18.06 -0.44
CA PRO A 112 -5.01 -16.76 0.22
C PRO A 112 -5.87 -16.84 1.49
N LEU A 113 -5.56 -15.95 2.43
CA LEU A 113 -6.31 -15.78 3.66
C LEU A 113 -6.76 -14.33 3.76
N LEU A 114 -8.07 -14.12 3.83
CA LEU A 114 -8.65 -12.83 4.18
C LEU A 114 -9.15 -12.89 5.62
N LEU A 115 -8.69 -11.97 6.47
CA LEU A 115 -9.26 -11.73 7.79
C LEU A 115 -10.14 -10.48 7.74
N VAL A 116 -11.34 -10.60 8.29
CA VAL A 116 -12.36 -9.54 8.32
C VAL A 116 -12.70 -9.27 9.78
N ASP A 117 -12.51 -8.02 10.20
CA ASP A 117 -13.06 -7.49 11.45
C ASP A 117 -14.55 -7.20 11.26
N LEU A 118 -15.40 -7.87 12.03
CA LEU A 118 -16.85 -7.74 11.92
C LEU A 118 -17.39 -6.49 12.62
N ALA A 119 -16.64 -5.89 13.55
CA ALA A 119 -17.02 -4.62 14.16
C ALA A 119 -16.68 -3.43 13.25
N CYS A 120 -15.50 -3.48 12.63
CA CYS A 120 -15.00 -2.45 11.74
C CYS A 120 -14.41 -3.07 10.46
N PRO A 121 -15.25 -3.54 9.52
CA PRO A 121 -14.75 -4.16 8.30
C PRO A 121 -14.00 -3.13 7.45
N SER A 122 -12.76 -3.46 7.11
CA SER A 122 -11.96 -2.59 6.25
C SER A 122 -12.61 -2.46 4.85
N PRO A 123 -12.49 -1.30 4.15
CA PRO A 123 -13.00 -1.12 2.78
C PRO A 123 -12.57 -2.23 1.82
N LEU A 124 -11.38 -2.74 2.09
CA LEU A 124 -10.74 -3.86 1.47
C LEU A 124 -11.39 -5.21 1.72
N SER A 125 -11.66 -5.56 2.98
CA SER A 125 -12.39 -6.78 3.30
C SER A 125 -13.73 -6.80 2.57
N LEU A 126 -14.40 -5.65 2.47
CA LEU A 126 -15.64 -5.47 1.71
C LEU A 126 -15.43 -5.68 0.20
N ALA A 127 -14.44 -5.02 -0.40
CA ALA A 127 -14.14 -5.17 -1.83
C ALA A 127 -13.77 -6.63 -2.21
N CYS A 128 -13.00 -7.33 -1.39
CA CYS A 128 -12.69 -8.75 -1.61
C CYS A 128 -13.96 -9.62 -1.54
N LEU A 129 -14.90 -9.32 -0.63
CA LEU A 129 -16.17 -10.02 -0.54
C LEU A 129 -17.06 -9.74 -1.75
N GLU A 130 -17.15 -8.49 -2.21
CA GLU A 130 -17.91 -8.11 -3.41
C GLU A 130 -17.40 -8.84 -4.66
N ARG A 131 -16.08 -9.01 -4.80
CA ARG A 131 -15.47 -9.77 -5.90
C ARG A 131 -15.84 -11.26 -5.94
N LEU A 132 -16.36 -11.82 -4.84
CA LEU A 132 -16.88 -13.20 -4.83
C LEU A 132 -18.17 -13.35 -5.65
N ALA A 133 -18.83 -12.24 -5.99
CA ALA A 133 -20.08 -12.17 -6.77
C ALA A 133 -19.89 -12.16 -8.31
N GLY A 134 -18.74 -12.63 -8.81
CA GLY A 134 -18.45 -12.66 -10.25
C GLY A 134 -19.44 -13.47 -11.10
N PRO A 135 -19.28 -13.53 -12.43
CA PRO A 135 -20.22 -14.18 -13.36
C PRO A 135 -20.41 -15.67 -13.06
N GLU A 136 -21.56 -16.26 -13.38
CA GLU A 136 -21.84 -17.71 -13.23
C GLU A 136 -20.85 -18.57 -14.04
N GLU A 137 -19.65 -18.79 -13.48
CA GLU A 137 -18.66 -19.67 -14.04
C GLU A 137 -19.09 -21.14 -13.87
N GLN A 138 -18.97 -21.92 -14.95
CA GLN A 138 -19.32 -23.33 -14.96
C GLN A 138 -18.14 -24.15 -14.42
N GLY A 139 -18.20 -24.58 -13.15
CA GLY A 139 -17.31 -25.60 -12.58
C GLY A 139 -16.69 -25.24 -11.23
N GLU A 140 -16.37 -26.28 -10.44
CA GLU A 140 -15.80 -26.15 -9.09
C GLU A 140 -14.41 -25.49 -9.09
N LEU A 141 -13.55 -25.88 -10.04
CA LEU A 141 -12.19 -25.35 -10.15
C LEU A 141 -12.18 -23.86 -10.57
N ALA A 142 -13.06 -23.48 -11.50
CA ALA A 142 -13.21 -22.10 -11.94
C ALA A 142 -13.68 -21.23 -10.75
N THR A 143 -14.72 -21.68 -10.05
CA THR A 143 -15.20 -21.01 -8.83
C THR A 143 -14.10 -20.91 -7.77
N ALA A 144 -13.33 -21.98 -7.52
CA ALA A 144 -12.24 -21.96 -6.56
C ALA A 144 -11.12 -20.97 -6.95
N ALA A 145 -10.79 -20.87 -8.25
CA ALA A 145 -9.81 -19.93 -8.78
C ALA A 145 -10.30 -18.47 -8.68
N LEU A 146 -11.59 -18.22 -8.93
CA LEU A 146 -12.22 -16.93 -8.72
C LEU A 146 -12.14 -16.52 -7.24
N VAL A 147 -12.49 -17.43 -6.32
CA VAL A 147 -12.39 -17.19 -4.88
C VAL A 147 -10.94 -16.90 -4.49
N ALA A 148 -9.96 -17.70 -4.96
CA ALA A 148 -8.55 -17.45 -4.67
C ALA A 148 -8.11 -16.05 -5.14
N ARG A 149 -8.50 -15.63 -6.35
CA ARG A 149 -8.19 -14.29 -6.86
C ARG A 149 -8.90 -13.17 -6.11
N ALA A 150 -10.15 -13.40 -5.68
CA ALA A 150 -10.93 -12.45 -4.91
C ALA A 150 -10.33 -12.23 -3.51
N LEU A 151 -9.78 -13.29 -2.90
CA LEU A 151 -9.19 -13.23 -1.57
C LEU A 151 -7.72 -12.78 -1.57
N ASP A 152 -6.98 -12.95 -2.67
CA ASP A 152 -5.58 -12.51 -2.78
C ASP A 152 -5.43 -11.01 -3.04
N GLY A 153 -5.55 -10.21 -1.99
CA GLY A 153 -5.27 -8.77 -2.09
C GLY A 153 -3.80 -8.38 -1.84
N GLU A 154 -2.86 -9.32 -1.78
CA GLU A 154 -1.43 -8.98 -1.95
C GLU A 154 -0.97 -9.14 -3.42
N ALA A 155 -1.84 -9.66 -4.30
CA ALA A 155 -1.56 -9.85 -5.73
C ALA A 155 -1.24 -8.54 -6.46
N THR A 156 -1.97 -7.46 -6.16
CA THR A 156 -1.84 -6.18 -6.87
C THR A 156 -0.46 -5.57 -6.67
N GLY A 157 0.03 -5.53 -5.42
CA GLY A 157 1.38 -5.07 -5.09
C GLY A 157 2.47 -5.92 -5.76
N ARG A 158 2.35 -7.26 -5.74
CA ARG A 158 3.31 -8.16 -6.42
C ARG A 158 3.34 -7.98 -7.93
N ARG A 159 2.16 -7.80 -8.56
CA ARG A 159 2.04 -7.53 -10.01
C ARG A 159 2.65 -6.20 -10.39
N PHE A 160 2.36 -5.16 -9.59
CA PHE A 160 2.95 -3.83 -9.78
C PHE A 160 4.46 -3.88 -9.64
N PHE A 161 4.96 -4.57 -8.62
CA PHE A 161 6.40 -4.78 -8.41
C PHE A 161 7.09 -5.45 -9.61
N ALA A 162 6.51 -6.52 -10.14
CA ALA A 162 7.04 -7.19 -11.33
C ALA A 162 7.04 -6.27 -12.56
N ALA A 163 5.96 -5.51 -12.77
CA ALA A 163 5.86 -4.54 -13.86
C ALA A 163 6.87 -3.39 -13.70
N PHE A 164 7.03 -2.87 -12.49
CA PHE A 164 7.95 -1.78 -12.19
C PHE A 164 9.41 -2.20 -12.45
N ARG A 165 9.83 -3.37 -11.97
CA ARG A 165 11.17 -3.91 -12.23
C ARG A 165 11.45 -4.09 -13.72
N GLY A 166 10.52 -4.69 -14.46
CA GLY A 166 10.67 -4.85 -15.91
C GLY A 166 10.78 -3.51 -16.64
N THR A 167 10.01 -2.51 -16.21
CA THR A 167 10.05 -1.16 -16.79
C THR A 167 11.35 -0.43 -16.46
N LEU A 168 11.84 -0.56 -15.22
CA LEU A 168 13.13 0.00 -14.78
C LEU A 168 14.31 -0.60 -15.54
N GLN A 169 14.28 -1.91 -15.80
CA GLN A 169 15.29 -2.56 -16.62
C GLN A 169 15.29 -1.98 -18.04
N ARG A 170 14.12 -1.91 -18.71
CA ARG A 170 13.99 -1.31 -20.05
C ARG A 170 14.45 0.15 -20.08
N ALA A 171 14.15 0.92 -19.02
CA ALA A 171 14.61 2.30 -18.88
C ALA A 171 16.13 2.38 -18.81
N THR A 172 16.76 1.51 -18.01
CA THR A 172 18.22 1.43 -17.84
C THR A 172 18.92 1.06 -19.14
N GLU A 173 18.33 0.15 -19.92
CA GLU A 173 18.82 -0.28 -21.24
C GLU A 173 18.63 0.79 -22.32
N SER A 174 17.64 1.67 -22.17
CA SER A 174 17.36 2.77 -23.11
C SER A 174 18.29 3.97 -22.94
N LEU A 175 19.04 4.05 -21.83
CA LEU A 175 20.00 5.13 -21.58
C LEU A 175 21.34 4.89 -22.28
N PRO A 176 22.12 5.95 -22.59
CA PRO A 176 23.34 5.84 -23.39
C PRO A 176 24.35 4.83 -22.83
N ALA A 177 24.89 3.96 -23.69
CA ALA A 177 25.86 2.93 -23.29
C ALA A 177 27.15 3.48 -22.65
N GLY A 178 27.51 4.74 -22.96
CA GLY A 178 28.66 5.44 -22.36
C GLY A 178 28.45 5.88 -20.91
N MET A 179 27.23 5.82 -20.39
CA MET A 179 26.92 6.09 -18.98
C MET A 179 27.17 4.83 -18.14
N PRO A 180 27.88 4.90 -17.00
CA PRO A 180 28.11 3.74 -16.14
C PRO A 180 26.80 3.03 -15.76
N VAL A 181 26.82 1.69 -15.64
CA VAL A 181 25.62 0.89 -15.29
C VAL A 181 24.93 1.42 -14.02
N PRO A 182 25.66 1.71 -12.91
CA PRO A 182 25.02 2.24 -11.70
C PRO A 182 24.36 3.60 -11.92
N ASP A 183 25.00 4.48 -12.70
CA ASP A 183 24.45 5.80 -13.06
C ASP A 183 23.20 5.67 -13.91
N ARG A 184 23.18 4.74 -14.90
CA ARG A 184 21.98 4.48 -15.73
C ARG A 184 20.83 3.99 -14.86
N HIS A 185 21.10 3.03 -13.98
CA HIS A 185 20.09 2.49 -13.09
C HIS A 185 19.52 3.58 -12.16
N ALA A 186 20.39 4.38 -11.53
CA ALA A 186 19.96 5.46 -10.65
C ALA A 186 19.17 6.56 -11.40
N ALA A 187 19.60 6.91 -12.62
CA ALA A 187 18.89 7.87 -13.46
C ALA A 187 17.52 7.35 -13.92
N ALA A 188 17.45 6.08 -14.33
CA ALA A 188 16.19 5.44 -14.71
C ALA A 188 15.22 5.36 -13.54
N LEU A 189 15.70 4.96 -12.36
CA LEU A 189 14.92 4.90 -11.13
C LEU A 189 14.36 6.28 -10.78
N LEU A 190 15.20 7.32 -10.84
CA LEU A 190 14.78 8.70 -10.60
C LEU A 190 13.63 9.16 -11.52
N GLN A 191 13.72 8.87 -12.82
CA GLN A 191 12.67 9.26 -13.74
C GLN A 191 11.36 8.53 -13.44
N LEU A 192 11.43 7.23 -13.18
CA LEU A 192 10.25 6.42 -12.88
C LEU A 192 9.60 6.77 -11.55
N THR A 193 10.40 7.07 -10.51
CA THR A 193 9.86 7.46 -9.20
C THR A 193 9.18 8.81 -9.22
N ARG A 194 9.67 9.77 -10.02
CA ARG A 194 8.98 11.06 -10.23
C ARG A 194 7.61 10.89 -10.89
N VAL A 195 7.52 10.08 -11.93
CA VAL A 195 6.23 9.80 -12.58
C VAL A 195 5.32 9.01 -11.64
N LEU A 196 5.85 8.01 -10.93
CA LEU A 196 5.10 7.28 -9.90
C LEU A 196 4.50 8.22 -8.85
N PHE A 197 5.31 9.17 -8.35
CA PHE A 197 4.86 10.18 -7.40
C PHE A 197 3.73 11.04 -7.96
N LEU A 198 3.83 11.44 -9.23
CA LEU A 198 2.79 12.20 -9.91
C LEU A 198 1.44 11.47 -9.98
N TYR A 199 1.42 10.14 -10.05
CA TYR A 199 0.15 9.40 -9.99
C TYR A 199 -0.53 9.49 -8.61
N PHE A 200 0.23 9.62 -7.52
CA PHE A 200 -0.35 9.89 -6.20
C PHE A 200 -0.86 11.33 -6.09
N VAL A 201 -0.12 12.30 -6.65
CA VAL A 201 -0.55 13.70 -6.77
C VAL A 201 -1.83 13.81 -7.61
N GLN A 202 -1.92 13.09 -8.73
CA GLN A 202 -3.11 13.01 -9.56
C GLN A 202 -4.29 12.38 -8.80
N ALA A 203 -4.06 11.29 -8.06
CA ALA A 203 -5.09 10.63 -7.27
C ALA A 203 -5.65 11.51 -6.13
N LYS A 204 -4.90 12.51 -5.67
CA LYS A 204 -5.36 13.57 -4.75
C LYS A 204 -6.17 14.67 -5.46
N GLY A 205 -6.20 14.70 -6.79
CA GLY A 205 -6.85 15.75 -7.58
C GLY A 205 -5.97 16.99 -7.79
N TRP A 206 -4.68 16.93 -7.43
CA TRP A 206 -3.80 18.10 -7.45
C TRP A 206 -3.23 18.45 -8.83
N LEU A 207 -3.52 17.66 -9.87
CA LEU A 207 -3.14 17.97 -11.24
C LEU A 207 -4.33 18.58 -11.98
N ASP A 208 -4.60 19.86 -11.73
CA ASP A 208 -5.66 20.64 -12.38
C ASP A 208 -7.08 20.09 -12.16
N GLY A 209 -7.28 19.29 -11.10
CA GLY A 209 -8.54 18.59 -10.84
C GLY A 209 -8.87 17.48 -11.84
N ARG A 210 -7.94 17.15 -12.77
CA ARG A 210 -8.19 16.18 -13.84
C ARG A 210 -7.77 14.77 -13.42
N PRO A 211 -8.70 13.80 -13.35
CA PRO A 211 -8.42 12.45 -12.85
C PRO A 211 -7.51 11.63 -13.78
N ALA A 212 -7.43 12.01 -15.07
CA ALA A 212 -6.58 11.39 -16.09
C ALA A 212 -5.52 12.36 -16.66
N PHE A 213 -5.13 13.39 -15.89
CA PHE A 213 -4.22 14.46 -16.33
C PHE A 213 -3.00 13.95 -17.11
N LEU A 214 -2.23 13.02 -16.53
CA LEU A 214 -0.96 12.57 -17.12
C LEU A 214 -1.18 11.86 -18.46
N ARG A 215 -2.24 11.05 -18.56
CA ARG A 215 -2.62 10.37 -19.79
C ARG A 215 -3.05 11.36 -20.86
N GLU A 216 -3.92 12.31 -20.51
CA GLU A 216 -4.41 13.33 -21.43
C GLU A 216 -3.29 14.22 -21.96
N GLU A 217 -2.34 14.62 -21.10
CA GLU A 217 -1.18 15.40 -21.52
C GLU A 217 -0.23 14.60 -22.41
N LEU A 218 -0.03 13.30 -22.12
CA LEU A 218 0.75 12.40 -22.97
C LEU A 218 0.14 12.32 -24.37
N ASP A 219 -1.17 12.04 -24.45
CA ASP A 219 -1.89 11.93 -25.72
C ASP A 219 -1.83 13.26 -26.51
N ARG A 220 -1.94 14.41 -25.83
CA ARG A 220 -1.81 15.74 -26.45
C ARG A 220 -0.40 16.01 -26.99
N VAL A 221 0.64 15.60 -26.29
CA VAL A 221 2.03 15.75 -26.75
C VAL A 221 2.27 14.86 -27.97
N LEU A 222 1.82 13.61 -27.93
CA LEU A 222 1.98 12.66 -29.04
C LEU A 222 1.20 13.07 -30.29
N ALA A 223 -0.05 13.53 -30.14
CA ALA A 223 -0.87 14.04 -31.25
C ALA A 223 -0.21 15.25 -31.94
N GLY A 224 0.59 16.03 -31.21
CA GLY A 224 1.37 17.14 -31.74
C GLY A 224 2.74 16.75 -32.32
N GLY A 225 3.09 15.46 -32.37
CA GLY A 225 4.42 15.00 -32.82
C GLY A 225 5.57 15.45 -31.93
N ARG A 226 5.29 15.77 -30.66
CA ARG A 226 6.24 16.27 -29.66
C ARG A 226 6.78 15.14 -28.80
N ASP A 227 7.90 15.37 -28.11
CA ASP A 227 8.58 14.37 -27.30
C ASP A 227 8.03 14.37 -25.85
N PRO A 228 7.50 13.26 -25.33
CA PRO A 228 6.96 13.19 -23.97
C PRO A 228 7.94 13.59 -22.88
N HIS A 229 9.23 13.24 -23.02
CA HIS A 229 10.20 13.55 -21.99
C HIS A 229 10.49 15.05 -21.92
N ARG A 230 10.78 15.66 -23.07
CA ARG A 230 11.12 17.08 -23.19
C ARG A 230 9.92 18.01 -23.07
N ASP A 231 8.78 17.64 -23.65
CA ASP A 231 7.65 18.55 -23.85
C ASP A 231 6.51 18.35 -22.83
N LEU A 232 6.55 17.27 -22.03
CA LEU A 232 5.65 17.04 -20.88
C LEU A 232 6.43 16.93 -19.57
N LEU A 233 7.28 15.91 -19.41
CA LEU A 233 7.85 15.56 -18.11
C LEU A 233 8.82 16.63 -17.58
N GLN A 234 9.76 17.12 -18.40
CA GLN A 234 10.70 18.16 -17.98
C GLN A 234 10.01 19.48 -17.56
N PRO A 235 9.08 20.05 -18.35
CA PRO A 235 8.30 21.22 -17.94
C PRO A 235 7.47 20.99 -16.67
N LEU A 236 6.92 19.79 -16.50
CA LEU A 236 6.11 19.45 -15.33
C LEU A 236 7.00 19.34 -14.08
N PHE A 237 8.12 18.63 -14.15
CA PHE A 237 9.06 18.47 -13.03
C PHE A 237 9.69 19.80 -12.64
N PHE A 238 10.37 20.46 -13.57
CA PHE A 238 11.26 21.58 -13.25
C PHE A 238 10.60 22.94 -13.37
N GLY A 239 9.69 23.10 -14.32
CA GLY A 239 9.01 24.37 -14.59
C GLY A 239 7.71 24.56 -13.82
N THR A 240 7.15 23.50 -13.21
CA THR A 240 5.84 23.54 -12.56
C THR A 240 5.92 23.12 -11.09
N LEU A 241 6.27 21.86 -10.80
CA LEU A 241 6.31 21.34 -9.42
C LEU A 241 7.45 21.93 -8.60
N ASN A 242 8.59 22.21 -9.25
CA ASN A 242 9.76 22.84 -8.65
C ASN A 242 9.79 24.37 -8.80
N GLN A 243 8.69 25.00 -9.23
CA GLN A 243 8.66 26.46 -9.43
C GLN A 243 7.35 27.10 -8.94
N PRO A 244 7.41 28.14 -8.09
CA PRO A 244 6.23 28.91 -7.68
C PRO A 244 5.46 29.47 -8.87
N ALA A 245 4.14 29.57 -8.74
CA ALA A 245 3.23 29.94 -9.83
C ALA A 245 3.63 31.24 -10.55
N GLU A 246 4.14 32.22 -9.80
CA GLU A 246 4.54 33.55 -10.29
C GLU A 246 5.78 33.51 -11.19
N ARG A 247 6.58 32.44 -11.10
CA ARG A 247 7.84 32.27 -11.85
C ARG A 247 7.73 31.27 -13.00
N ARG A 248 6.55 30.68 -13.21
CA ARG A 248 6.34 29.64 -14.22
C ARG A 248 6.38 30.21 -15.64
N GLY A 249 7.07 29.49 -16.52
CA GLY A 249 7.05 29.79 -17.96
C GLY A 249 5.73 29.40 -18.63
N ARG A 250 5.56 29.78 -19.91
CA ARG A 250 4.33 29.53 -20.69
C ARG A 250 3.94 28.04 -20.76
N ALA A 251 4.92 27.15 -20.94
CA ALA A 251 4.68 25.71 -20.98
C ALA A 251 4.14 25.19 -19.64
N ALA A 252 4.71 25.64 -18.52
CA ALA A 252 4.28 25.23 -17.18
C ALA A 252 2.88 25.77 -16.84
N LEU A 253 2.57 27.01 -17.22
CA LEU A 253 1.24 27.60 -17.05
C LEU A 253 0.16 26.87 -17.87
N SER A 254 0.53 26.23 -18.99
CA SER A 254 -0.42 25.48 -19.82
C SER A 254 -0.97 24.21 -19.16
N PHE A 255 -0.33 23.73 -18.08
CA PHE A 255 -0.82 22.60 -17.30
C PHE A 255 -1.95 22.95 -16.33
N GLY A 256 -2.31 24.24 -16.19
CA GLY A 256 -3.39 24.67 -15.32
C GLY A 256 -2.97 24.70 -13.84
N ARG A 257 -3.91 24.32 -12.96
CA ARG A 257 -3.76 24.42 -11.49
C ARG A 257 -2.98 23.23 -10.94
N VAL A 258 -1.66 23.33 -10.97
CA VAL A 258 -0.74 22.34 -10.37
C VAL A 258 -0.01 22.99 -9.18
N PRO A 259 0.12 22.32 -8.01
CA PRO A 259 0.77 22.89 -6.84
C PRO A 259 2.27 23.10 -7.07
N PHE A 260 2.85 24.01 -6.29
CA PHE A 260 4.30 24.05 -6.11
C PHE A 260 4.64 23.12 -4.93
N LEU A 261 5.33 22.02 -5.21
CA LEU A 261 5.71 21.06 -4.19
C LEU A 261 7.13 21.30 -3.66
N ASN A 262 7.96 22.12 -4.32
CA ASN A 262 9.39 22.28 -3.97
C ASN A 262 10.10 20.92 -3.80
N GLY A 263 11.23 20.86 -3.11
CA GLY A 263 11.39 19.75 -2.17
C GLY A 263 12.16 18.53 -2.67
N GLY A 264 13.41 18.66 -3.11
CA GLY A 264 14.30 17.52 -3.38
C GLY A 264 13.95 16.68 -4.61
N LEU A 265 12.81 15.96 -4.62
CA LEU A 265 12.45 15.00 -5.68
C LEU A 265 12.51 15.64 -7.08
N PHE A 266 11.95 16.84 -7.22
CA PHE A 266 11.86 17.56 -8.49
C PHE A 266 13.01 18.56 -8.71
N GLU A 267 14.02 18.58 -7.84
CA GLU A 267 15.23 19.34 -8.10
C GLU A 267 16.08 18.64 -9.19
N PRO A 268 16.71 19.39 -10.12
CA PRO A 268 17.56 18.80 -11.13
C PRO A 268 18.73 18.04 -10.49
N HIS A 269 18.76 16.72 -10.66
CA HIS A 269 19.75 15.87 -10.03
C HIS A 269 21.11 15.97 -10.73
N THR A 270 22.19 15.69 -10.01
CA THR A 270 23.57 15.70 -10.54
C THR A 270 23.73 14.81 -11.77
N LEU A 271 23.11 13.63 -11.78
CA LEU A 271 23.11 12.71 -12.93
C LEU A 271 22.41 13.32 -14.15
N GLU A 272 21.30 14.03 -13.96
CA GLU A 272 20.56 14.67 -15.06
C GLU A 272 21.36 15.82 -15.67
N ARG A 273 22.06 16.60 -14.82
CA ARG A 273 22.96 17.67 -15.27
C ARG A 273 24.18 17.12 -16.02
N ARG A 274 24.78 16.06 -15.48
CA ARG A 274 26.00 15.44 -16.03
C ARG A 274 25.74 14.73 -17.36
N TRP A 275 24.66 13.96 -17.43
CA TRP A 275 24.41 13.04 -18.55
C TRP A 275 23.29 13.50 -19.49
N ARG A 276 22.60 14.60 -19.17
CA ARG A 276 21.40 15.07 -19.91
C ARG A 276 20.41 13.93 -20.13
N VAL A 277 20.10 13.24 -19.02
CA VAL A 277 19.23 12.06 -18.99
C VAL A 277 17.92 12.38 -19.71
N ALA A 278 17.63 11.63 -20.77
CA ALA A 278 16.39 11.69 -21.51
C ALA A 278 16.02 10.28 -21.97
N LEU A 279 14.87 9.81 -21.51
CA LEU A 279 14.32 8.51 -21.94
C LEU A 279 13.51 8.71 -23.22
N PRO A 280 13.65 7.81 -24.21
CA PRO A 280 13.08 8.02 -25.54
C PRO A 280 11.55 7.88 -25.52
N ALA A 281 10.85 8.56 -26.45
CA ALA A 281 9.39 8.52 -26.51
C ALA A 281 8.79 7.09 -26.51
N PRO A 282 9.28 6.11 -27.31
CA PRO A 282 8.75 4.75 -27.29
C PRO A 282 8.83 4.08 -25.91
N PHE A 283 9.86 4.39 -25.12
CA PHE A 283 9.96 3.91 -23.75
C PHE A 283 8.81 4.46 -22.90
N TRP A 284 8.57 5.78 -22.97
CA TRP A 284 7.51 6.40 -22.17
C TRP A 284 6.13 5.86 -22.53
N LEU A 285 5.82 5.64 -23.81
CA LEU A 285 4.56 5.01 -24.21
C LEU A 285 4.37 3.65 -23.50
N SER A 286 5.36 2.75 -23.59
CA SER A 286 5.32 1.46 -22.90
C SER A 286 5.23 1.62 -21.37
N ALA A 287 5.96 2.57 -20.78
CA ALA A 287 5.91 2.79 -19.33
C ALA A 287 4.52 3.26 -18.86
N PHE A 288 3.89 4.17 -19.60
CA PHE A 288 2.52 4.60 -19.32
C PHE A 288 1.54 3.45 -19.50
N ASP A 289 1.57 2.71 -20.61
CA ASP A 289 0.60 1.65 -20.89
C ASP A 289 0.78 0.41 -20.01
N ASP A 290 2.03 -0.06 -19.82
CA ASP A 290 2.33 -1.35 -19.18
C ASP A 290 2.44 -1.26 -17.65
N LEU A 291 2.72 -0.07 -17.12
CA LEU A 291 3.00 0.15 -15.70
C LEU A 291 2.07 1.19 -15.06
N PHE A 292 1.92 2.39 -15.61
CA PHE A 292 1.21 3.43 -14.87
C PHE A 292 -0.31 3.39 -15.08
N GLU A 293 -0.79 3.26 -16.32
CA GLU A 293 -2.22 3.17 -16.64
C GLU A 293 -2.82 1.79 -16.31
N ARG A 294 -1.97 0.77 -16.20
CA ARG A 294 -2.38 -0.59 -15.85
C ARG A 294 -2.82 -0.73 -14.38
N PHE A 295 -2.44 0.21 -13.52
CA PHE A 295 -2.71 0.15 -12.08
C PHE A 295 -3.39 1.43 -11.62
N HIS A 296 -4.24 1.31 -10.61
CA HIS A 296 -4.90 2.46 -10.02
C HIS A 296 -4.14 2.89 -8.77
N PHE A 297 -3.87 4.17 -8.61
CA PHE A 297 -3.16 4.70 -7.45
C PHE A 297 -4.11 5.34 -6.45
N THR A 298 -3.78 5.24 -5.17
CA THR A 298 -4.52 5.88 -4.10
C THR A 298 -3.56 6.42 -3.04
N PRO A 299 -3.82 7.62 -2.49
CA PRO A 299 -3.04 8.12 -1.37
C PRO A 299 -3.47 7.50 -0.03
N ARG A 300 -4.58 6.74 0.01
CA ARG A 300 -5.11 6.13 1.23
C ARG A 300 -4.60 4.71 1.38
N GLU A 301 -4.10 4.39 2.57
CA GLU A 301 -3.67 3.03 2.91
C GLU A 301 -4.89 2.11 3.08
N GLY A 302 -4.67 0.81 2.85
CA GLY A 302 -5.70 -0.21 3.10
C GLY A 302 -6.67 -0.47 1.96
N GLU A 303 -6.40 -0.03 0.73
CA GLU A 303 -7.16 -0.39 -0.49
C GLU A 303 -6.36 -1.43 -1.31
N ARG A 304 -6.68 -2.74 -1.27
CA ARG A 304 -5.81 -3.79 -1.89
C ARG A 304 -5.89 -3.91 -3.43
N ASP A 305 -6.80 -3.19 -4.10
CA ASP A 305 -6.90 -3.18 -5.57
C ASP A 305 -6.27 -1.91 -6.19
N ARG A 306 -5.68 -1.07 -5.35
CA ARG A 306 -5.03 0.19 -5.74
C ARG A 306 -3.65 0.27 -5.12
N ILE A 307 -2.68 0.86 -5.81
CA ILE A 307 -1.33 1.06 -5.31
C ILE A 307 -1.34 2.22 -4.33
N ALA A 308 -1.00 1.91 -3.08
CA ALA A 308 -0.90 2.83 -1.95
C ALA A 308 0.56 2.97 -1.48
N PRO A 309 0.92 4.06 -0.77
CA PRO A 309 2.28 4.32 -0.33
C PRO A 309 2.91 3.20 0.53
N ASP A 310 2.12 2.58 1.42
CA ASP A 310 2.57 1.49 2.30
C ASP A 310 3.04 0.26 1.51
N MET A 311 2.43 0.00 0.35
CA MET A 311 2.83 -1.09 -0.54
C MET A 311 4.13 -0.80 -1.30
N LEU A 312 4.47 0.46 -1.50
CA LEU A 312 5.70 0.83 -2.20
C LEU A 312 6.96 0.51 -1.42
N GLY A 313 6.92 0.48 -0.08
CA GLY A 313 8.06 0.04 0.73
C GLY A 313 8.57 -1.35 0.30
N ARG A 314 7.65 -2.30 0.11
CA ARG A 314 7.97 -3.67 -0.36
C ARG A 314 8.45 -3.70 -1.81
N VAL A 315 7.89 -2.86 -2.67
CA VAL A 315 8.29 -2.73 -4.09
C VAL A 315 9.71 -2.21 -4.19
N PHE A 316 10.02 -1.16 -3.43
CA PHE A 316 11.29 -0.46 -3.47
C PHE A 316 12.43 -1.31 -2.91
N GLU A 317 12.20 -2.06 -1.83
CA GLU A 317 13.18 -2.99 -1.27
C GLU A 317 13.59 -4.08 -2.27
N GLY A 318 12.64 -4.67 -3.01
CA GLY A 318 12.97 -5.70 -3.99
C GLY A 318 13.56 -5.18 -5.32
N VAL A 319 13.57 -3.87 -5.54
CA VAL A 319 14.26 -3.20 -6.65
C VAL A 319 15.75 -2.96 -6.31
N MET A 320 16.08 -2.88 -5.02
CA MET A 320 17.45 -2.70 -4.54
C MET A 320 18.35 -3.92 -4.80
N ASP A 321 17.76 -5.11 -4.89
CA ASP A 321 18.43 -6.40 -5.12
C ASP A 321 18.81 -6.63 -6.59
N LEU A 322 19.50 -5.69 -7.23
CA LEU A 322 19.99 -5.93 -8.60
C LEU A 322 21.15 -6.93 -8.68
N ASP A 323 21.92 -7.13 -7.60
CA ASP A 323 23.17 -7.90 -7.65
C ASP A 323 23.33 -9.03 -6.62
N GLU A 324 22.37 -9.29 -5.74
CA GLU A 324 22.57 -10.28 -4.66
C GLU A 324 21.55 -11.41 -4.66
N ARG A 325 21.81 -12.39 -5.54
CA ARG A 325 21.46 -13.78 -5.24
C ARG A 325 22.21 -14.18 -3.97
N SER A 326 21.56 -14.04 -2.81
CA SER A 326 22.03 -14.50 -1.48
C SER A 326 23.23 -13.72 -0.92
N GLY A 327 23.01 -12.63 -0.16
CA GLY A 327 24.15 -11.96 0.52
C GLY A 327 23.92 -10.73 1.42
N SER A 328 22.88 -9.91 1.26
CA SER A 328 22.98 -8.49 1.73
C SER A 328 22.42 -8.23 3.11
N GLY A 329 21.70 -9.18 3.70
CA GLY A 329 21.05 -8.97 4.99
C GLY A 329 19.93 -7.91 4.96
N THR A 330 19.45 -7.51 3.79
CA THR A 330 18.26 -6.66 3.59
C THR A 330 16.99 -7.46 3.89
N PHE A 331 16.80 -7.81 5.17
CA PHE A 331 15.58 -8.45 5.64
C PHE A 331 14.55 -7.39 5.98
N TYR A 332 13.40 -7.49 5.31
CA TYR A 332 12.19 -6.74 5.64
C TYR A 332 11.95 -6.79 7.15
N THR A 333 11.96 -5.63 7.81
CA THR A 333 11.51 -5.50 9.19
C THR A 333 9.99 -5.27 9.14
N PRO A 334 9.15 -6.22 9.60
CA PRO A 334 7.71 -6.05 9.55
C PRO A 334 7.27 -4.75 10.23
N ALA A 335 6.30 -4.02 9.66
CA ALA A 335 5.80 -2.78 10.25
C ALA A 335 5.43 -2.90 11.75
N PRO A 336 4.82 -4.01 12.24
CA PRO A 336 4.61 -4.20 13.67
C PRO A 336 5.91 -4.27 14.49
N LEU A 337 6.95 -4.90 13.94
CA LEU A 337 8.26 -4.99 14.58
C LEU A 337 8.96 -3.63 14.59
N VAL A 338 8.95 -2.90 13.47
CA VAL A 338 9.46 -1.53 13.39
C VAL A 338 8.80 -0.65 14.45
N ARG A 339 7.46 -0.66 14.51
CA ARG A 339 6.70 0.12 15.49
C ARG A 339 7.05 -0.26 16.92
N ALA A 340 7.18 -1.55 17.21
CA ALA A 340 7.56 -2.02 18.55
C ALA A 340 8.96 -1.53 18.95
N LEU A 341 9.94 -1.65 18.05
CA LEU A 341 11.32 -1.22 18.30
C LEU A 341 11.41 0.29 18.49
N VAL A 342 10.82 1.07 17.58
CA VAL A 342 10.85 2.55 17.69
C VAL A 342 10.14 3.00 18.97
N ARG A 343 9.00 2.41 19.33
CA ARG A 343 8.29 2.74 20.57
C ARG A 343 9.14 2.44 21.81
N ALA A 344 9.77 1.27 21.86
CA ALA A 344 10.66 0.90 22.97
C ALA A 344 11.86 1.86 23.08
N THR A 345 12.47 2.23 21.95
CA THR A 345 13.60 3.18 21.92
C THR A 345 13.19 4.57 22.40
N LEU A 346 12.03 5.08 21.97
CA LEU A 346 11.51 6.37 22.43
C LEU A 346 11.17 6.32 23.93
N ALA A 347 10.55 5.24 24.41
CA ALA A 347 10.21 5.08 25.82
C ALA A 347 11.45 5.10 26.71
N ALA A 348 12.52 4.39 26.32
CA ALA A 348 13.79 4.40 27.03
C ALA A 348 14.42 5.80 27.06
N GLN A 349 14.41 6.54 25.95
CA GLN A 349 14.91 7.92 25.91
C GLN A 349 14.11 8.87 26.81
N VAL A 350 12.78 8.75 26.79
CA VAL A 350 11.89 9.53 27.65
C VAL A 350 12.14 9.21 29.13
N ALA A 351 12.27 7.92 29.48
CA ALA A 351 12.55 7.47 30.84
C ALA A 351 13.83 8.09 31.41
N VAL A 352 14.90 8.13 30.61
CA VAL A 352 16.17 8.76 30.98
C VAL A 352 16.02 10.27 31.17
N ARG A 353 15.34 10.97 30.24
CA ARG A 353 15.17 12.43 30.32
C ARG A 353 14.26 12.88 31.46
N LEU A 354 13.26 12.08 31.81
CA LEU A 354 12.32 12.38 32.90
C LEU A 354 12.73 11.79 34.25
N GLY A 355 13.72 10.90 34.29
CA GLY A 355 14.12 10.19 35.51
C GLY A 355 13.02 9.27 36.05
N CYS A 356 12.18 8.69 35.17
CA CYS A 356 11.07 7.82 35.54
C CYS A 356 11.29 6.37 35.05
N PRO A 357 10.58 5.37 35.59
CA PRO A 357 10.63 4.00 35.07
C PRO A 357 10.14 3.92 33.61
N GLU A 358 10.68 2.98 32.82
CA GLU A 358 10.28 2.77 31.41
C GLU A 358 8.77 2.50 31.26
N ALA A 359 8.18 1.72 32.17
CA ALA A 359 6.74 1.47 32.16
C ALA A 359 5.90 2.74 32.34
N GLU A 360 6.42 3.75 33.04
CA GLU A 360 5.77 5.06 33.15
C GLU A 360 5.97 5.88 31.86
N ALA A 361 7.18 5.89 31.31
CA ALA A 361 7.48 6.55 30.05
C ALA A 361 6.61 6.02 28.89
N GLU A 362 6.42 4.70 28.81
CA GLU A 362 5.53 4.08 27.82
C GLU A 362 4.09 4.56 27.93
N ARG A 363 3.53 4.63 29.14
CA ARG A 363 2.16 5.14 29.34
C ARG A 363 2.04 6.60 28.91
N ARG A 364 3.04 7.43 29.24
CA ARG A 364 3.05 8.85 28.85
C ARG A 364 3.27 9.06 27.35
N LEU A 365 3.80 8.08 26.61
CA LEU A 365 3.84 8.13 25.14
C LEU A 365 2.46 7.90 24.52
N ASP A 366 1.61 7.08 25.15
CA ASP A 366 0.24 6.85 24.69
C ASP A 366 -0.70 8.00 25.10
N GLU A 367 -0.40 8.68 26.20
CA GLU A 367 -1.13 9.83 26.75
C GLU A 367 -0.22 11.07 26.90
N PRO A 368 0.24 11.66 25.78
CA PRO A 368 1.21 12.74 25.81
C PRO A 368 0.59 14.06 26.31
N ASP A 369 1.17 14.59 27.38
CA ASP A 369 0.90 15.93 27.90
C ASP A 369 1.76 17.01 27.18
N PRO A 370 1.50 18.32 27.37
CA PRO A 370 2.28 19.37 26.74
C PRO A 370 3.79 19.33 27.03
N ALA A 371 4.19 18.84 28.21
CA ALA A 371 5.60 18.71 28.57
C ALA A 371 6.26 17.54 27.83
N MET A 372 5.55 16.41 27.68
CA MET A 372 5.97 15.29 26.84
C MET A 372 6.14 15.72 25.39
N VAL A 373 5.16 16.45 24.86
CA VAL A 373 5.20 17.00 23.51
C VAL A 373 6.44 17.88 23.28
N ALA A 374 6.74 18.78 24.21
CA ALA A 374 7.91 19.65 24.14
C ALA A 374 9.24 18.88 24.27
N LEU A 375 9.24 17.77 25.00
CA LEU A 375 10.39 16.87 25.11
C LEU A 375 10.62 16.09 23.81
N LEU A 376 9.56 15.55 23.22
CA LEU A 376 9.62 14.84 21.94
C LEU A 376 10.06 15.76 20.78
N ASP A 377 9.70 17.05 20.82
CA ASP A 377 10.19 18.06 19.86
C ASP A 377 11.73 18.18 19.87
N GLN A 378 12.40 17.79 20.97
CA GLN A 378 13.85 17.83 21.13
C GLN A 378 14.53 16.47 20.93
N VAL A 379 13.80 15.44 20.48
CA VAL A 379 14.36 14.10 20.22
C VAL A 379 14.77 14.02 18.76
N THR A 380 16.01 13.61 18.51
CA THR A 380 16.51 13.30 17.18
C THR A 380 16.70 11.79 17.03
N VAL A 381 16.21 11.23 15.94
CA VAL A 381 16.31 9.82 15.56
C VAL A 381 17.28 9.71 14.39
N LEU A 382 18.28 8.85 14.52
CA LEU A 382 19.23 8.51 13.46
C LEU A 382 19.08 7.04 13.08
N ASP A 383 18.82 6.78 11.81
CA ASP A 383 18.90 5.44 11.21
C ASP A 383 20.16 5.36 10.33
N PRO A 384 21.25 4.70 10.78
CA PRO A 384 22.54 4.69 10.08
C PRO A 384 22.62 3.72 8.89
N ALA A 385 21.56 2.95 8.63
CA ALA A 385 21.44 2.04 7.49
C ALA A 385 19.98 1.99 7.03
N CYS A 386 19.46 3.15 6.62
CA CYS A 386 18.03 3.38 6.57
C CYS A 386 17.29 2.61 5.48
N GLY A 387 18.00 2.08 4.47
CA GLY A 387 17.39 1.32 3.40
C GLY A 387 16.24 2.10 2.75
N SER A 388 15.06 1.48 2.66
CA SER A 388 13.84 2.10 2.13
C SER A 388 13.15 3.08 3.10
N GLY A 389 13.72 3.37 4.26
CA GLY A 389 13.18 4.31 5.25
C GLY A 389 12.12 3.74 6.19
N ALA A 390 12.08 2.43 6.42
CA ALA A 390 11.04 1.79 7.24
C ALA A 390 11.03 2.31 8.70
N PHE A 391 12.19 2.39 9.36
CA PHE A 391 12.29 2.90 10.73
C PHE A 391 12.03 4.41 10.80
N LEU A 392 12.49 5.18 9.82
CA LEU A 392 12.22 6.62 9.74
C LEU A 392 10.73 6.90 9.60
N LEU A 393 10.02 6.13 8.76
CA LEU A 393 8.57 6.23 8.65
C LEU A 393 7.88 5.85 9.98
N GLY A 394 8.30 4.76 10.62
CA GLY A 394 7.76 4.36 11.93
C GLY A 394 7.98 5.42 13.01
N ALA A 395 9.13 6.08 13.00
CA ALA A 395 9.45 7.20 13.90
C ALA A 395 8.59 8.43 13.59
N LEU A 396 8.41 8.77 12.31
CA LEU A 396 7.49 9.83 11.90
C LEU A 396 6.08 9.58 12.44
N ASP A 397 5.57 8.37 12.28
CA ASP A 397 4.21 8.01 12.69
C ASP A 397 4.03 8.09 14.21
N LEU A 398 4.98 7.56 14.98
CA LEU A 398 4.93 7.59 16.45
C LEU A 398 5.09 9.01 17.00
N LEU A 399 6.06 9.78 16.50
CA LEU A 399 6.25 11.17 16.93
C LEU A 399 5.05 12.05 16.58
N SER A 400 4.38 11.76 15.46
CA SER A 400 3.19 12.50 15.02
C SER A 400 1.93 12.10 15.77
N ALA A 401 1.75 10.82 16.10
CA ALA A 401 0.59 10.30 16.82
C ALA A 401 0.44 10.89 18.23
N SER A 402 1.52 11.46 18.77
CA SER A 402 1.54 12.08 20.09
C SER A 402 0.76 13.40 20.20
N ARG A 403 0.04 13.84 19.15
CA ARG A 403 -0.72 15.10 19.14
C ARG A 403 -2.09 14.87 18.48
N ALA A 404 -3.16 15.36 19.09
CA ALA A 404 -4.51 15.28 18.52
C ALA A 404 -4.54 15.96 17.14
N GLU A 405 -4.80 15.18 16.09
CA GLU A 405 -4.68 15.53 14.67
C GLU A 405 -3.36 16.27 14.34
N PRO A 406 -2.25 15.55 14.07
CA PRO A 406 -1.00 16.23 13.75
C PRO A 406 -1.17 17.03 12.46
N PRO A 407 -1.08 18.37 12.49
CA PRO A 407 -1.13 19.16 11.27
C PRO A 407 -0.01 18.70 10.34
N LEU A 408 -0.20 18.80 9.02
CA LEU A 408 0.87 18.53 8.04
C LEU A 408 2.18 19.25 8.43
N ALA A 409 2.06 20.48 8.95
CA ALA A 409 3.17 21.27 9.46
C ALA A 409 3.97 20.59 10.59
N LEU A 410 3.34 19.77 11.44
CA LEU A 410 4.04 18.99 12.45
C LEU A 410 4.86 17.88 11.79
N ARG A 411 4.26 17.10 10.88
CA ARG A 411 4.98 16.03 10.17
C ARG A 411 6.16 16.57 9.36
N GLN A 412 5.97 17.71 8.69
CA GLN A 412 7.05 18.41 7.99
C GLN A 412 8.16 18.83 8.95
N ARG A 413 7.82 19.36 10.13
CA ARG A 413 8.80 19.73 11.15
C ARG A 413 9.56 18.53 11.69
N ILE A 414 8.88 17.43 11.98
CA ILE A 414 9.48 16.18 12.44
C ILE A 414 10.47 15.66 11.40
N LEU A 415 10.07 15.61 10.13
CA LEU A 415 10.96 15.20 9.04
C LEU A 415 12.19 16.12 8.92
N ALA A 416 11.99 17.43 9.00
CA ALA A 416 13.07 18.40 8.79
C ALA A 416 14.03 18.54 9.99
N ARG A 417 13.63 18.16 11.21
CA ARG A 417 14.41 18.44 12.43
C ARG A 417 14.71 17.24 13.30
N ASN A 418 13.89 16.20 13.25
CA ASN A 418 13.95 15.09 14.17
C ASN A 418 14.45 13.81 13.51
N LEU A 419 14.32 13.65 12.19
CA LEU A 419 14.63 12.40 11.50
C LEU A 419 15.86 12.53 10.61
N PHE A 420 16.82 11.62 10.79
CA PHE A 420 18.06 11.57 10.03
C PHE A 420 18.31 10.12 9.57
N GLY A 421 18.64 9.94 8.30
CA GLY A 421 18.90 8.63 7.70
C GLY A 421 20.20 8.63 6.91
N VAL A 422 20.96 7.55 7.00
CA VAL A 422 22.17 7.33 6.19
C VAL A 422 22.09 5.97 5.54
N ASP A 423 22.47 5.89 4.26
CA ASP A 423 22.67 4.61 3.58
C ASP A 423 23.83 4.72 2.57
N ARG A 424 24.55 3.61 2.39
CA ARG A 424 25.64 3.53 1.42
C ARG A 424 25.14 3.47 -0.03
N ASN A 425 23.91 3.02 -0.24
CA ASN A 425 23.31 2.86 -1.56
C ASN A 425 22.45 4.08 -1.91
N PRO A 426 22.83 4.88 -2.92
CA PRO A 426 22.06 6.06 -3.32
C PRO A 426 20.61 5.76 -3.73
N ALA A 427 20.33 4.55 -4.24
CA ALA A 427 18.98 4.16 -4.56
C ALA A 427 18.13 3.96 -3.30
N ALA A 428 18.72 3.47 -2.20
CA ALA A 428 18.02 3.29 -0.92
C ALA A 428 17.58 4.66 -0.37
N VAL A 429 18.52 5.60 -0.30
CA VAL A 429 18.27 6.98 0.11
C VAL A 429 17.11 7.59 -0.67
N ARG A 430 17.10 7.44 -2.00
CA ARG A 430 16.02 7.95 -2.85
C ARG A 430 14.66 7.33 -2.59
N LEU A 431 14.62 6.04 -2.31
CA LEU A 431 13.37 5.35 -2.02
C LEU A 431 12.86 5.71 -0.62
N SER A 432 13.78 5.92 0.33
CA SER A 432 13.48 6.46 1.66
C SER A 432 12.89 7.86 1.57
N GLU A 433 13.51 8.79 0.85
CA GLU A 433 12.99 10.14 0.60
C GLU A 433 11.58 10.10 -0.01
N LEU A 434 11.40 9.31 -1.07
CA LEU A 434 10.12 9.13 -1.74
C LEU A 434 9.05 8.60 -0.79
N ARG A 435 9.37 7.61 0.04
CA ARG A 435 8.46 7.03 1.02
C ARG A 435 8.02 8.07 2.05
N LEU A 436 8.94 8.91 2.52
CA LEU A 436 8.64 9.97 3.48
C LEU A 436 7.81 11.10 2.84
N TRP A 437 8.10 11.50 1.59
CA TRP A 437 7.26 12.46 0.86
C TRP A 437 5.86 11.93 0.59
N LEU A 438 5.70 10.64 0.25
CA LEU A 438 4.39 10.04 0.07
C LEU A 438 3.59 10.00 1.37
N ALA A 439 4.23 9.77 2.52
CA ALA A 439 3.58 9.85 3.82
C ALA A 439 3.07 11.27 4.14
N LEU A 440 3.79 12.31 3.71
CA LEU A 440 3.33 13.70 3.82
C LEU A 440 2.10 13.96 2.94
N ILE A 441 2.16 13.59 1.66
CA ILE A 441 1.03 13.78 0.73
C ILE A 441 -0.20 13.00 1.20
N ALA A 442 -0.03 11.76 1.67
CA ALA A 442 -1.12 10.97 2.20
C ALA A 442 -1.83 11.70 3.35
N SER A 443 -1.05 12.34 4.23
CA SER A 443 -1.54 13.10 5.40
C SER A 443 -2.12 14.47 5.06
N ASP A 444 -1.80 15.04 3.91
CA ASP A 444 -2.30 16.36 3.49
C ASP A 444 -3.81 16.29 3.15
N ARG A 445 -4.59 17.20 3.72
CA ARG A 445 -6.04 17.31 3.54
C ARG A 445 -6.43 18.43 2.56
N ALA A 446 -5.46 19.15 1.98
CA ALA A 446 -5.73 20.20 1.00
C ALA A 446 -6.50 19.63 -0.22
N GLU A 447 -7.68 20.20 -0.48
CA GLU A 447 -8.46 19.90 -1.68
C GLU A 447 -8.07 20.83 -2.84
N ASP A 448 -7.65 22.06 -2.52
CA ASP A 448 -7.20 23.04 -3.51
C ASP A 448 -5.69 22.92 -3.78
N PRO A 449 -5.26 22.69 -5.04
CA PRO A 449 -3.85 22.72 -5.44
C PRO A 449 -3.06 23.98 -5.00
N ALA A 450 -3.72 25.13 -4.86
CA ALA A 450 -3.08 26.38 -4.46
C ALA A 450 -2.76 26.45 -2.95
N GLU A 451 -3.42 25.62 -2.14
CA GLU A 451 -3.25 25.57 -0.68
C GLU A 451 -2.26 24.48 -0.24
N VAL A 452 -1.79 23.64 -1.17
CA VAL A 452 -0.83 22.58 -0.89
C VAL A 452 0.48 23.17 -0.39
N ALA A 453 0.90 22.74 0.79
CA ALA A 453 2.16 23.18 1.37
C ALA A 453 3.36 22.53 0.63
N PRO A 454 4.44 23.28 0.37
CA PRO A 454 5.66 22.70 -0.19
C PRO A 454 6.23 21.58 0.66
N LEU A 455 6.76 20.54 0.01
CA LEU A 455 7.48 19.45 0.64
C LEU A 455 8.85 19.93 1.16
N PRO A 456 9.33 19.37 2.28
CA PRO A 456 10.66 19.67 2.79
C PRO A 456 11.74 19.09 1.87
N ASN A 457 12.88 19.79 1.78
CA ASN A 457 14.11 19.21 1.27
C ASN A 457 14.63 18.20 2.31
N LEU A 458 14.94 17.00 1.84
CA LEU A 458 15.58 15.95 2.62
C LEU A 458 17.02 15.85 2.10
N ASP A 459 18.00 16.10 2.96
CA ASP A 459 19.44 16.15 2.63
C ASP A 459 20.18 14.85 3.02
#